data_AF-A0A945LY01-F1
#
_entry.id   AF-A0A945LY01-F1
#
_cell.length_a   1.000
_cell.length_b   1.000
_cell.length_c   1.000
_cell.angle_alpha   90.00
_cell.angle_beta   90.00
_cell.angle_gamma   90.00
#
_symmetry.space_group_name_H-M   'P 1'
#
loop_
_entity.id
_entity.type
_entity.pdbx_description
1 polymer ?
#
loop_
_entity_poly.entity_id
_entity_poly.type
_entity_poly.pdbx_seq_one_letter_code
_entity_poly.pdbx_strand_id
1 'polypeptide(L)' 'MTGSDSCPPSPENPHPASEGLAAIKAALKTFPGSPGVYRMLSEKGEVLYVGKANNLAKRVASYTRLNRQTNRIRR' A
#
# COMPACT_ATOMS: atom_id res chain seq x y z
N MET A 1 22.59 23.10 12.82
CA MET A 1 21.29 23.79 12.71
C MET A 1 21.43 24.73 11.52
N THR A 2 21.08 24.31 10.31
CA THR A 2 19.74 24.48 9.75
C THR A 2 19.38 23.31 8.82
N GLY A 3 18.25 22.66 9.10
CA GLY A 3 17.58 21.75 8.17
C GLY A 3 16.82 22.55 7.13
N SER A 4 16.83 22.07 5.88
CA SER A 4 15.91 22.49 4.83
C SER A 4 15.84 21.37 3.80
N ASP A 5 15.18 20.29 4.19
CA ASP A 5 14.48 19.35 3.29
C ASP A 5 13.42 20.15 2.52
N SER A 6 13.85 20.85 1.47
CA SER A 6 12.96 21.53 0.52
C SER A 6 13.21 20.93 -0.86
N CYS A 7 12.85 19.66 -1.03
CA CYS A 7 12.60 19.13 -2.37
C CYS A 7 11.13 19.44 -2.70
N PRO A 8 10.83 20.41 -3.59
CA PRO A 8 9.46 20.67 -4.01
C PRO A 8 8.94 19.42 -4.75
N PRO A 9 7.71 18.93 -4.44
CA PRO A 9 7.13 17.81 -5.17
C PRO A 9 6.84 18.27 -6.60
N SER A 10 7.75 17.95 -7.51
CA SER A 10 7.63 18.26 -8.93
C SER A 10 6.61 17.29 -9.57
N PRO A 11 5.67 17.78 -10.39
CA PRO A 11 4.57 16.98 -10.95
C PRO A 11 4.98 16.01 -12.06
N GLU A 12 6.26 15.94 -12.41
CA GLU A 12 6.78 15.14 -13.53
C GLU A 12 7.23 13.73 -13.15
N ASN A 13 7.34 13.43 -11.85
CA ASN A 13 7.66 12.09 -11.37
C ASN A 13 6.46 11.54 -10.59
N PRO A 14 5.67 10.59 -11.13
CA PRO A 14 4.75 9.83 -10.30
C PRO A 14 5.60 9.12 -9.25
N HIS A 15 5.62 9.65 -8.03
CA HIS A 15 6.23 8.95 -6.93
C HIS A 15 5.54 7.58 -6.85
N PRO A 16 6.25 6.46 -7.00
CA PRO A 16 5.62 5.13 -7.11
C PRO A 16 4.70 4.79 -5.92
N ALA A 17 4.91 5.47 -4.79
CA ALA A 17 4.05 5.40 -3.62
C ALA A 17 2.60 5.90 -3.84
N SER A 18 2.37 6.93 -4.66
CA SER A 18 1.03 7.49 -4.89
C SER A 18 0.20 6.59 -5.82
N GLU A 19 0.85 6.02 -6.83
CA GLU A 19 0.22 5.10 -7.78
C GLU A 19 -0.12 3.75 -7.13
N GLY A 20 0.82 3.19 -6.35
CA GLY A 20 0.55 1.98 -5.56
C GLY A 20 -0.61 2.14 -4.58
N LEU A 21 -0.73 3.32 -3.94
CA LEU A 21 -1.84 3.61 -3.04
C LEU A 21 -3.19 3.66 -3.77
N ALA A 22 -3.23 4.25 -4.97
CA ALA A 22 -4.43 4.32 -5.79
C ALA A 22 -4.86 2.92 -6.27
N ALA A 23 -3.92 2.10 -6.72
CA ALA A 23 -4.17 0.71 -7.12
C ALA A 23 -4.76 -0.13 -5.97
N ILE A 24 -4.18 -0.02 -4.77
CA ILE A 24 -4.69 -0.70 -3.57
C ILE A 24 -6.12 -0.25 -3.24
N LYS A 25 -6.41 1.06 -3.34
CA LYS A 25 -7.77 1.59 -3.12
C LYS A 25 -8.78 1.12 -4.16
N ALA A 26 -8.38 0.99 -5.42
CA ALA A 26 -9.23 0.46 -6.48
C ALA A 26 -9.57 -1.01 -6.21
N ALA A 27 -8.55 -1.83 -5.89
CA ALA A 27 -8.72 -3.24 -5.57
C ALA A 27 -9.59 -3.45 -4.31
N LEU A 28 -9.55 -2.54 -3.34
CA LEU A 28 -10.40 -2.61 -2.14
C LEU A 28 -11.90 -2.65 -2.43
N LYS A 29 -12.35 -2.07 -3.55
CA LYS A 29 -13.77 -2.08 -3.92
C LYS A 29 -14.26 -3.48 -4.32
N THR A 30 -13.36 -4.36 -4.74
CA THR A 30 -13.70 -5.72 -5.19
C THR A 30 -13.45 -6.78 -4.13
N PHE A 31 -12.82 -6.45 -3.00
CA PHE A 31 -12.51 -7.43 -1.96
C PHE A 31 -13.74 -7.75 -1.09
N PRO A 32 -14.05 -9.04 -0.87
CA PRO A 32 -15.09 -9.43 0.07
C PRO A 32 -14.64 -9.24 1.53
N GLY A 33 -15.62 -9.08 2.42
CA GLY A 33 -15.42 -9.02 3.87
C GLY A 33 -15.14 -10.38 4.53
N SER A 34 -14.71 -11.37 3.77
CA SER A 34 -14.52 -12.76 4.20
C SER A 34 -13.04 -13.13 4.38
N PRO A 35 -12.75 -14.29 5.00
CA PRO A 35 -11.40 -14.84 5.09
C PRO A 35 -10.84 -15.21 3.71
N GLY A 36 -9.54 -15.06 3.54
CA GLY A 36 -8.85 -15.48 2.34
C GLY A 36 -7.38 -15.09 2.29
N VAL A 37 -6.80 -15.24 1.11
CA VAL A 37 -5.41 -14.90 0.81
C VAL A 37 -5.39 -13.81 -0.26
N TYR A 38 -4.52 -12.81 -0.10
CA TYR A 38 -4.30 -11.75 -1.08
C TYR A 38 -2.83 -11.69 -1.51
N ARG A 39 -2.61 -11.20 -2.73
CA ARG A 39 -1.30 -11.03 -3.35
C ARG A 39 -1.14 -9.57 -3.79
N MET A 40 -0.04 -8.94 -3.41
CA MET A 40 0.39 -7.67 -3.98
C MET A 40 1.41 -7.97 -5.06
N LEU A 41 1.17 -7.44 -6.25
CA LEU A 41 2.02 -7.63 -7.41
C LEU A 41 2.83 -6.37 -7.67
N SER A 42 4.04 -6.53 -8.19
CA SER A 42 4.82 -5.44 -8.77
C SER A 42 4.23 -5.05 -10.13
N GLU A 43 4.71 -3.93 -10.69
CA GLU A 43 4.33 -3.48 -12.04
C GLU A 43 4.60 -4.54 -13.12
N LYS A 44 5.59 -5.42 -12.90
CA LYS A 44 5.93 -6.52 -13.80
C LYS A 44 5.07 -7.79 -13.59
N GLY A 45 4.09 -7.74 -12.68
CA GLY A 45 3.25 -8.88 -12.32
C GLY A 45 3.93 -9.88 -11.37
N GLU A 46 5.14 -9.58 -10.88
CA GLU A 46 5.84 -10.43 -9.92
C GLU A 46 5.22 -10.31 -8.54
N VAL A 47 5.24 -11.39 -7.74
CA VAL A 47 4.65 -11.36 -6.40
C VAL A 47 5.57 -10.65 -5.44
N LEU A 48 5.16 -9.46 -4.98
CA LEU A 48 5.88 -8.69 -3.97
C LEU A 48 5.54 -9.16 -2.55
N TYR A 49 4.26 -9.45 -2.31
CA TYR A 49 3.79 -9.79 -0.98
C TYR A 49 2.55 -10.70 -1.02
N VAL A 50 2.50 -11.67 -0.10
CA VAL A 50 1.31 -12.52 0.11
C VAL A 50 0.93 -12.49 1.58
N GLY A 51 -0.36 -12.32 1.84
CA GLY A 51 -0.88 -12.33 3.21
C GLY A 51 -2.19 -13.11 3.31
N LYS A 52 -2.40 -13.75 4.46
CA LYS A 52 -3.70 -14.29 4.87
C LYS A 52 -4.42 -13.30 5.77
N ALA A 53 -5.74 -13.21 5.66
CA ALA A 53 -6.56 -12.41 6.55
C ALA A 53 -7.93 -13.04 6.77
N ASN A 54 -8.49 -12.82 7.96
CA ASN A 54 -9.88 -13.21 8.27
C ASN A 54 -10.90 -12.27 7.60
N ASN A 55 -10.46 -11.06 7.22
CA ASN A 55 -11.24 -10.13 6.42
C ASN A 55 -10.28 -9.41 5.47
N LEU A 56 -10.37 -9.74 4.18
CA LEU A 56 -9.45 -9.23 3.16
C LEU A 56 -9.55 -7.71 3.03
N ALA A 57 -10.76 -7.16 2.92
CA ALA A 57 -10.98 -5.72 2.78
C ALA A 57 -10.34 -4.91 3.93
N LYS A 58 -10.57 -5.32 5.20
CA LYS A 58 -9.98 -4.65 6.37
C LYS A 58 -8.46 -4.74 6.38
N ARG A 59 -7.90 -5.90 5.98
CA ARG A 59 -6.45 -6.09 5.98
C ARG A 59 -5.78 -5.25 4.90
N VAL A 60 -6.30 -5.28 3.67
CA VAL A 60 -5.77 -4.49 2.55
C VAL A 60 -5.92 -2.99 2.82
N ALA A 61 -7.02 -2.56 3.45
CA ALA A 61 -7.22 -1.16 3.83
C ALA A 61 -6.19 -0.67 4.85
N SER A 62 -5.66 -1.55 5.70
CA SER A 62 -4.62 -1.19 6.67
C SER A 62 -3.32 -0.72 6.00
N TYR A 63 -2.99 -1.20 4.80
CA TYR A 63 -1.78 -0.78 4.07
C TYR A 63 -1.91 0.63 3.50
N THR A 64 -3.13 1.13 3.33
CA THR A 64 -3.35 2.52 2.89
C THR A 64 -3.10 3.54 4.00
N ARG A 65 -2.92 3.07 5.24
CA ARG A 65 -2.74 3.89 6.44
C ARG A 65 -1.31 3.75 6.97
N LEU A 66 -0.35 4.39 6.28
CA LEU A 66 1.09 4.33 6.62
C LEU A 66 1.38 4.66 8.09
N ASN A 67 0.63 5.61 8.68
CA ASN A 67 0.82 6.05 10.07
C ASN A 67 0.32 5.05 11.12
N ARG A 68 -0.55 4.09 10.76
CA ARG A 68 -1.14 3.10 11.67
C ARG A 68 -0.71 1.66 11.36
N GLN A 69 0.40 1.51 10.65
CA GLN A 69 0.98 0.22 10.34
C GLN A 69 1.65 -0.37 11.60
N THR A 70 1.51 -1.68 11.80
CA THR A 70 2.21 -2.36 12.90
C THR A 70 3.73 -2.40 12.65
N ASN A 71 4.53 -2.39 13.72
CA ASN A 71 6.01 -2.43 13.62
C ASN A 71 6.52 -3.60 12.77
N ARG A 72 5.81 -4.73 12.76
CA ARG A 72 6.15 -5.89 11.93
C ARG A 72 6.19 -5.58 10.42
N ILE A 73 5.42 -4.62 9.95
CA ILE A 73 5.36 -4.25 8.53
C ILE A 73 6.21 -3.02 8.22
N ARG A 74 6.62 -2.27 9.25
CA ARG A 74 7.48 -1.08 9.11
C ARG A 74 8.97 -1.39 9.13
N ARG A 75 9.34 -2.57 9.64
CA ARG A 75 10.73 -3.02 9.82
C ARG A 75 11.25 -3.79 8.62
#